data_AF-A0A8H6ZYM4-F1
#
_entry.id   AF-A0A8H6ZYM4-F1
#
_cell.length_a   1.000
_cell.length_b   1.000
_cell.length_c   1.000
_cell.angle_alpha   90.00
_cell.angle_beta   90.00
_cell.angle_gamma   90.00
#
_symmetry.space_group_name_H-M   'P 1'
#
loop_
_entity.id
_entity.type
_entity.pdbx_description
1 polymer ?
#
loop_
_entity_poly.entity_id
_entity_poly.type
_entity_poly.pdbx_seq_one_letter_code
_entity_poly.pdbx_strand_id
1 'polypeptide(L)'
;MWCDNCLLLLPLRGGAIAWAVVLALYSIAGGVFLLVLGQYLFFTFPEWQIYGGIGVGIGVLAVINLFALSNRSYIWIRVCKFLWPFVIVISAVRAILMIVQLQRGKDKIAWECSHGGQMWTDTVETGTETPAQMPGGFCAAGFSNLNAAFIVCLLVDLVFQLYMYFLTWRFSKRLEHYSTMKGPFHGGYYNA
;
A
#
# COMPACT_ATOMS: atom_id res chain seq x y z
N MET A 1 -10.61 29.78 3.81
CA MET A 1 -10.78 29.46 2.38
C MET A 1 -9.48 28.84 1.88
N TRP A 2 -9.36 27.51 1.90
CA TRP A 2 -8.24 26.84 1.24
C TRP A 2 -8.66 26.58 -0.21
N CYS A 3 -7.78 26.92 -1.16
CA CYS A 3 -8.08 27.04 -2.57
C CYS A 3 -8.81 25.80 -3.12
N ASP A 4 -9.85 26.00 -3.95
CA ASP A 4 -10.69 24.92 -4.46
C ASP A 4 -9.93 23.88 -5.31
N ASN A 5 -8.76 24.25 -5.84
CA ASN A 5 -7.87 23.41 -6.65
C ASN A 5 -6.47 23.16 -6.04
N CYS A 6 -6.20 23.52 -4.77
CA CYS A 6 -4.86 23.32 -4.21
C CYS A 6 -4.53 21.81 -4.03
N LEU A 7 -3.36 21.40 -4.53
CA LEU A 7 -2.77 20.05 -4.42
C LEU A 7 -3.56 18.92 -5.12
N LEU A 8 -4.48 19.26 -6.02
CA LEU A 8 -5.11 18.29 -6.92
C LEU A 8 -4.22 18.06 -8.14
N LEU A 9 -3.56 16.90 -8.20
CA LEU A 9 -2.88 16.41 -9.40
C LEU A 9 -3.89 16.00 -10.48
N LEU A 10 -5.08 15.56 -10.06
CA LEU A 10 -6.13 15.03 -10.92
C LEU A 10 -7.51 15.55 -10.47
N PRO A 11 -8.55 15.55 -11.34
CA PRO A 11 -9.89 16.04 -11.00
C PRO A 11 -10.47 15.30 -9.78
N LEU A 12 -11.02 16.03 -8.80
CA LEU A 12 -11.31 15.51 -7.44
C LEU A 12 -12.06 14.17 -7.38
N ARG A 13 -12.99 13.89 -8.30
CA ARG A 13 -13.74 12.62 -8.32
C ARG A 13 -13.06 11.55 -9.17
N GLY A 14 -12.92 11.78 -10.47
CA GLY A 14 -12.33 10.81 -11.39
C GLY A 14 -10.87 10.52 -11.06
N GLY A 15 -10.11 11.54 -10.68
CA GLY A 15 -8.73 11.46 -10.22
C GLY A 15 -8.57 10.68 -8.92
N ALA A 16 -9.47 10.86 -7.94
CA ALA A 16 -9.41 10.09 -6.70
C ALA A 16 -9.78 8.61 -6.91
N ILE A 17 -10.70 8.32 -7.84
CA ILE A 17 -11.02 6.95 -8.23
C ILE A 17 -9.82 6.31 -8.94
N ALA A 18 -9.21 7.00 -9.91
CA ALA A 18 -8.01 6.51 -10.59
C ALA A 18 -6.85 6.27 -9.62
N TRP A 19 -6.65 7.17 -8.64
CA TRP A 19 -5.64 6.99 -7.61
C TRP A 19 -5.92 5.78 -6.71
N ALA A 20 -7.18 5.55 -6.35
CA ALA A 20 -7.59 4.38 -5.59
C ALA A 20 -7.31 3.07 -6.36
N VAL A 21 -7.53 3.04 -7.67
CA VAL A 21 -7.18 1.89 -8.53
C VAL A 21 -5.68 1.64 -8.53
N VAL A 22 -4.88 2.68 -8.75
CA VAL A 22 -3.41 2.56 -8.77
C VAL A 22 -2.90 2.05 -7.43
N LEU A 23 -3.37 2.62 -6.31
CA LEU A 23 -2.99 2.17 -4.97
C LEU A 23 -3.43 0.73 -4.69
N ALA A 24 -4.65 0.35 -5.09
CA ALA A 24 -5.13 -1.02 -4.93
C ALA A 24 -4.25 -2.02 -5.69
N LEU A 25 -3.96 -1.75 -6.97
CA LEU A 25 -3.09 -2.59 -7.78
C LEU A 25 -1.68 -2.68 -7.21
N TYR A 26 -1.10 -1.53 -6.82
CA TYR A 26 0.24 -1.46 -6.26
C TYR A 26 0.36 -2.26 -4.96
N SER A 27 -0.58 -2.05 -4.03
CA SER A 27 -0.53 -2.68 -2.70
C SER A 27 -0.88 -4.16 -2.74
N ILE A 28 -1.82 -4.58 -3.61
CA ILE A 28 -2.13 -6.01 -3.83
C ILE A 28 -0.96 -6.70 -4.50
N ALA A 29 -0.37 -6.12 -5.56
CA ALA A 29 0.78 -6.72 -6.24
C ALA A 29 1.98 -6.85 -5.30
N GLY A 30 2.29 -5.81 -4.53
CA GLY A 30 3.35 -5.85 -3.52
C GLY A 30 3.05 -6.84 -2.39
N GLY A 31 1.79 -6.92 -1.94
CA GLY A 31 1.35 -7.88 -0.93
C GLY A 31 1.49 -9.32 -1.40
N VAL A 32 1.00 -9.64 -2.61
CA VAL A 32 1.13 -10.97 -3.23
C VAL A 32 2.60 -11.32 -3.47
N PHE A 33 3.42 -10.37 -3.91
CA PHE A 33 4.86 -10.57 -4.06
C PHE A 33 5.52 -11.01 -2.73
N LEU A 34 5.16 -10.38 -1.60
CA LEU A 34 5.67 -10.76 -0.29
C LEU A 34 5.12 -12.12 0.18
N LEU A 35 3.89 -12.47 -0.16
CA LEU A 35 3.32 -13.78 0.20
C LEU A 35 3.96 -14.94 -0.56
N VAL A 36 4.38 -14.72 -1.81
CA VAL A 36 4.95 -15.78 -2.67
C VAL A 36 6.48 -15.82 -2.59
N LEU A 37 7.13 -14.66 -2.64
CA LEU A 37 8.59 -14.54 -2.72
C LEU A 37 9.23 -13.97 -1.45
N GLY A 38 8.44 -13.62 -0.44
CA GLY A 38 8.97 -13.03 0.79
C GLY A 38 9.86 -13.97 1.60
N GLN A 39 9.70 -15.28 1.45
CA GLN A 39 10.54 -16.30 2.12
C GLN A 39 12.03 -16.21 1.73
N TYR A 40 12.35 -15.64 0.55
CA TYR A 40 13.74 -15.44 0.10
C TYR A 40 14.35 -14.14 0.63
N LEU A 41 13.54 -13.24 1.18
CA LEU A 41 13.98 -11.93 1.68
C LEU A 41 13.92 -11.87 3.21
N PHE A 42 13.01 -12.63 3.82
CA PHE A 42 12.78 -12.68 5.26
C PHE A 42 12.87 -14.13 5.73
N PHE A 43 13.72 -14.39 6.72
CA PHE A 43 14.12 -15.75 7.13
C PHE A 43 13.37 -16.28 8.35
N THR A 44 12.55 -15.44 8.98
CA THR A 44 11.83 -15.75 10.23
C THR A 44 10.34 -15.91 9.95
N PHE A 45 9.84 -17.14 10.06
CA PHE A 45 8.42 -17.42 9.94
C PHE A 45 7.66 -16.88 11.16
N PRO A 46 6.49 -16.22 11.03
CA PRO A 46 5.72 -15.89 9.81
C PRO A 46 5.83 -14.40 9.36
N GLU A 47 7.02 -13.80 9.38
CA GLU A 47 7.16 -12.34 9.17
C GLU A 47 6.70 -11.87 7.78
N TRP A 48 7.11 -12.55 6.71
CA TRP A 48 6.73 -12.16 5.35
C TRP A 48 5.23 -12.31 5.08
N GLN A 49 4.57 -13.27 5.74
CA GLN A 49 3.12 -13.44 5.66
C GLN A 49 2.38 -12.26 6.30
N ILE A 50 2.88 -11.79 7.44
CA ILE A 50 2.32 -10.60 8.11
C ILE A 50 2.52 -9.37 7.23
N TYR A 51 3.73 -9.16 6.68
CA TYR A 51 4.01 -8.01 5.82
C TYR A 51 3.17 -8.01 4.54
N GLY A 52 3.06 -9.17 3.89
CA GLY A 52 2.22 -9.36 2.70
C GLY A 52 0.73 -9.18 3.00
N GLY A 53 0.25 -9.74 4.11
CA GLY A 53 -1.13 -9.58 4.56
C GLY A 53 -1.53 -8.12 4.83
N ILE A 54 -0.64 -7.34 5.44
CA ILE A 54 -0.85 -5.89 5.62
C ILE A 54 -0.93 -5.18 4.27
N GLY A 55 -0.07 -5.55 3.29
CA GLY A 55 -0.12 -5.00 1.93
C GLY A 55 -1.46 -5.27 1.24
N VAL A 56 -1.92 -6.52 1.29
CA VAL A 56 -3.26 -6.88 0.76
C VAL A 56 -4.36 -6.12 1.48
N GLY A 57 -4.28 -5.96 2.81
CA GLY A 57 -5.25 -5.20 3.61
C GLY A 57 -5.34 -3.72 3.21
N ILE A 58 -4.21 -3.07 2.93
CA ILE A 58 -4.17 -1.70 2.38
C ILE A 58 -4.85 -1.67 1.01
N GLY A 59 -4.58 -2.65 0.16
CA GLY A 59 -5.22 -2.80 -1.14
C GLY A 59 -6.75 -2.94 -1.05
N VAL A 60 -7.25 -3.75 -0.11
CA VAL A 60 -8.68 -3.90 0.15
C VAL A 60 -9.29 -2.57 0.62
N LEU A 61 -8.63 -1.83 1.52
CA LEU A 61 -9.11 -0.52 1.94
C LEU A 61 -9.17 0.48 0.76
N ALA A 62 -8.20 0.43 -0.15
CA ALA A 62 -8.21 1.25 -1.37
C ALA A 62 -9.40 0.90 -2.28
N VAL A 63 -9.75 -0.39 -2.41
CA VAL A 63 -10.94 -0.85 -3.15
C VAL A 63 -12.25 -0.37 -2.49
N ILE A 64 -12.34 -0.47 -1.15
CA ILE A 64 -13.51 0.07 -0.43
C ILE A 64 -13.64 1.58 -0.68
N ASN A 65 -12.52 2.29 -0.67
CA ASN A 65 -12.51 3.73 -0.90
C ASN A 65 -12.89 4.08 -2.35
N LEU A 66 -12.51 3.25 -3.33
CA LEU A 66 -12.97 3.36 -4.72
C LEU A 66 -14.50 3.29 -4.80
N PHE A 67 -15.11 2.30 -4.17
CA PHE A 67 -16.58 2.16 -4.15
C PHE A 67 -17.25 3.33 -3.41
N ALA A 68 -16.65 3.79 -2.31
CA ALA A 68 -17.15 4.95 -1.55
C ALA A 68 -17.17 6.22 -2.41
N LEU A 69 -16.11 6.48 -3.18
CA LEU A 69 -15.97 7.61 -4.09
C LEU A 69 -16.91 7.50 -5.31
N SER A 70 -17.10 6.29 -5.83
CA SER A 70 -18.00 6.03 -6.97
C SER A 70 -19.46 6.35 -6.60
N ASN A 71 -19.92 5.84 -5.45
CA ASN A 71 -21.30 5.95 -4.98
C ASN A 71 -21.61 7.27 -4.23
N ARG A 72 -20.62 8.16 -4.05
CA ARG A 72 -20.74 9.37 -3.22
C ARG A 72 -21.26 9.10 -1.81
N SER A 73 -20.91 7.94 -1.24
CA SER A 73 -21.47 7.53 0.04
C SER A 73 -20.85 8.33 1.19
N TYR A 74 -21.68 9.11 1.88
CA TYR A 74 -21.25 9.91 3.03
C TYR A 74 -20.68 9.07 4.17
N ILE A 75 -21.34 7.95 4.48
CA ILE A 75 -20.95 7.05 5.58
C ILE A 75 -19.61 6.37 5.27
N TRP A 76 -19.48 5.78 4.08
CA TRP A 76 -18.26 5.05 3.71
C TRP A 76 -17.03 5.96 3.60
N ILE A 77 -17.19 7.18 3.08
CA ILE A 77 -16.08 8.15 3.04
C ILE A 77 -15.62 8.53 4.45
N ARG A 78 -16.53 8.64 5.43
CA ARG A 78 -16.16 8.91 6.82
C ARG A 78 -15.41 7.72 7.44
N VAL A 79 -15.83 6.49 7.17
CA VAL A 79 -15.13 5.27 7.60
C VAL A 79 -13.73 5.22 7.00
N CYS A 80 -13.59 5.40 5.67
CA CYS A 80 -12.28 5.41 5.02
C CYS A 80 -11.39 6.51 5.60
N LYS A 81 -11.90 7.74 5.76
CA LYS A 81 -11.17 8.85 6.39
C LYS A 81 -10.68 8.53 7.80
N PHE A 82 -11.46 7.79 8.58
CA PHE A 82 -11.06 7.36 9.93
C PHE A 82 -10.01 6.25 9.89
N LEU A 83 -10.11 5.28 8.97
CA LEU A 83 -9.19 4.15 8.88
C LEU A 83 -7.81 4.52 8.31
N TRP A 84 -7.75 5.41 7.32
CA TRP A 84 -6.51 5.81 6.65
C TRP A 84 -5.35 6.21 7.58
N PRO A 85 -5.51 7.07 8.61
CA PRO A 85 -4.39 7.44 9.48
C PRO A 85 -3.81 6.23 10.23
N PHE A 86 -4.64 5.28 10.68
CA PHE A 86 -4.15 4.06 11.33
C PHE A 86 -3.38 3.18 10.34
N VAL A 87 -3.90 3.04 9.12
CA VAL A 87 -3.25 2.25 8.07
C VAL A 87 -1.89 2.84 7.68
N ILE A 88 -1.79 4.17 7.59
CA ILE A 88 -0.51 4.86 7.29
C ILE A 88 0.52 4.64 8.40
N VAL A 89 0.09 4.67 9.67
CA VAL A 89 1.00 4.39 10.79
C VAL A 89 1.48 2.93 10.75
N ILE A 90 0.56 1.98 10.54
CA ILE A 90 0.91 0.56 10.44
C ILE A 90 1.85 0.30 9.26
N SER A 91 1.61 0.93 8.11
CA SER A 91 2.44 0.78 6.92
C SER A 91 3.83 1.41 7.09
N ALA A 92 3.94 2.53 7.83
CA ALA A 92 5.22 3.14 8.19
C ALA A 92 6.03 2.24 9.14
N VAL A 93 5.41 1.70 10.19
CA VAL A 93 6.08 0.76 11.10
C VAL A 93 6.52 -0.50 10.36
N ARG A 94 5.64 -1.05 9.50
CA ARG A 94 5.96 -2.19 8.64
C ARG A 94 7.18 -1.88 7.76
N ALA A 95 7.22 -0.73 7.10
CA ALA A 95 8.34 -0.34 6.24
C ALA A 95 9.68 -0.30 7.01
N ILE A 96 9.69 0.27 8.22
CA ILE A 96 10.89 0.32 9.07
C ILE A 96 11.36 -1.09 9.44
N LEU A 97 10.44 -1.94 9.91
CA LEU A 97 10.77 -3.32 10.30
C LEU A 97 11.32 -4.11 9.12
N MET A 98 10.70 -3.99 7.94
CA MET A 98 11.16 -4.68 6.73
C MET A 98 12.58 -4.25 6.33
N ILE A 99 12.90 -2.95 6.39
CA ILE A 99 14.24 -2.45 6.06
C ILE A 99 15.28 -3.00 7.05
N VAL A 100 14.98 -2.99 8.34
CA VAL A 100 15.89 -3.51 9.39
C VAL A 100 16.13 -5.01 9.21
N GLN A 101 15.08 -5.79 8.98
CA GLN A 101 15.21 -7.24 8.80
C GLN A 101 15.94 -7.58 7.51
N LEU A 102 15.71 -6.83 6.42
CA LEU A 102 16.42 -7.01 5.17
C LEU A 102 17.93 -6.74 5.33
N GLN A 103 18.31 -5.71 6.09
CA GLN A 103 19.72 -5.44 6.39
C GLN A 103 20.38 -6.52 7.27
N ARG A 104 19.63 -7.10 8.23
CA ARG A 104 20.12 -8.23 9.04
C ARG A 104 20.27 -9.51 8.24
N GLY A 105 19.40 -9.73 7.26
CA GLY A 105 19.42 -10.91 6.38
C GLY A 105 20.44 -10.86 5.24
N LYS A 106 21.18 -9.76 5.08
CA LYS A 106 22.07 -9.53 3.92
C LYS A 106 23.07 -10.67 3.68
N ASP A 107 23.65 -11.21 4.75
CA ASP A 107 24.70 -12.23 4.68
C ASP A 107 24.11 -13.59 4.29
N LYS A 108 22.88 -13.87 4.74
CA LYS A 108 22.10 -15.05 4.35
C LYS A 108 21.75 -14.99 2.87
N ILE A 109 21.25 -13.85 2.38
CA ILE A 109 20.94 -13.64 0.94
C ILE A 109 22.19 -13.80 0.07
N ALA A 110 23.34 -13.25 0.51
CA ALA A 110 24.61 -13.40 -0.21
C ALA A 110 25.07 -14.87 -0.27
N TRP A 111 24.83 -15.63 0.80
CA TRP A 111 25.10 -17.06 0.81
C TRP A 111 24.18 -17.83 -0.14
N GLU A 112 22.86 -17.58 -0.12
CA GLU A 112 21.91 -18.24 -1.03
C GLU A 112 22.30 -18.02 -2.49
N CYS A 113 22.72 -16.79 -2.83
CA CYS A 113 23.18 -16.47 -4.18
C CYS A 113 24.52 -17.10 -4.57
N SER A 114 25.44 -17.31 -3.63
CA SER A 114 26.72 -18.00 -3.91
C SER A 114 26.58 -19.53 -4.00
N HIS A 115 25.47 -20.09 -3.50
CA HIS A 115 25.19 -21.52 -3.50
C HIS A 115 24.10 -21.92 -4.51
N GLY A 116 23.99 -21.17 -5.62
CA GLY A 116 23.08 -21.50 -6.72
C GLY A 116 21.60 -21.29 -6.39
N GLY A 117 21.29 -20.38 -5.47
CA GLY A 117 19.92 -20.07 -5.06
C GLY A 117 19.32 -21.06 -4.07
N GLN A 118 20.12 -21.91 -3.44
CA GLN A 118 19.64 -22.78 -2.36
C GLN A 118 19.13 -21.95 -1.19
N MET A 119 17.99 -22.35 -0.63
CA MET A 119 17.41 -21.70 0.55
C MET A 119 18.32 -21.86 1.77
N TRP A 120 18.36 -20.82 2.61
CA TRP A 120 19.08 -20.84 3.88
C TRP A 120 18.50 -21.91 4.82
N THR A 121 19.36 -22.59 5.59
CA THR A 121 18.97 -23.76 6.41
C THR A 121 17.81 -23.50 7.38
N ASP A 122 17.69 -22.29 7.93
CA ASP A 122 16.60 -21.93 8.87
C ASP A 122 15.21 -21.90 8.20
N THR A 123 15.13 -21.61 6.89
CA THR A 123 13.86 -21.63 6.13
C THR A 123 13.44 -23.04 5.72
N VAL A 124 14.42 -23.95 5.62
CA VAL A 124 14.22 -25.40 5.40
C VAL A 124 13.69 -26.06 6.69
N GLU A 125 14.26 -25.73 7.85
CA GLU A 125 13.85 -26.27 9.15
C GLU A 125 12.41 -25.89 9.54
N THR A 126 11.90 -24.77 9.03
CA THR A 126 10.53 -24.30 9.28
C THR A 126 9.48 -24.89 8.34
N GLY A 127 9.87 -25.75 7.39
CA GLY A 127 8.93 -26.52 6.55
C GLY A 127 8.23 -25.72 5.44
N THR A 128 8.67 -24.48 5.16
CA THR A 128 8.14 -23.62 4.10
C THR A 128 8.78 -23.90 2.74
N GLU A 129 8.76 -25.17 2.30
CA GLU A 129 9.32 -25.55 1.00
C GLU A 129 8.30 -25.36 -0.13
N THR A 130 8.47 -24.32 -0.95
CA THR A 130 8.13 -24.29 -2.41
C THR A 130 8.40 -22.90 -3.01
N PRO A 131 9.09 -22.76 -4.17
CA PRO A 131 9.99 -23.69 -4.86
C PRO A 131 11.44 -23.65 -4.33
N ALA A 132 12.17 -24.75 -4.50
CA ALA A 132 13.48 -25.05 -3.89
C ALA A 132 14.67 -24.12 -4.26
N GLN A 133 14.47 -23.13 -5.13
CA GLN A 133 15.53 -22.24 -5.59
C GLN A 133 15.07 -20.78 -5.70
N MET A 134 15.90 -19.86 -5.20
CA MET A 134 15.73 -18.43 -5.35
C MET A 134 15.71 -18.05 -6.85
N PRO A 135 14.81 -17.17 -7.32
CA PRO A 135 14.80 -16.75 -8.72
C PRO A 135 16.11 -16.04 -9.08
N GLY A 136 16.78 -16.49 -10.15
CA GLY A 136 18.11 -15.99 -10.55
C GLY A 136 18.21 -14.48 -10.78
N GLY A 137 17.08 -13.81 -11.06
CA GLY A 137 17.00 -12.35 -11.16
C GLY A 137 17.39 -11.61 -9.86
N PHE A 138 17.11 -12.20 -8.68
CA PHE A 138 17.52 -11.59 -7.41
C PHE A 138 19.04 -11.61 -7.24
N CYS A 139 19.67 -12.74 -7.56
CA CYS A 139 21.12 -12.87 -7.47
C CYS A 139 21.87 -12.09 -8.55
N ALA A 140 21.28 -11.91 -9.73
CA ALA A 140 21.85 -11.08 -10.80
C ALA A 140 21.83 -9.58 -10.47
N ALA A 141 20.80 -9.09 -9.78
CA ALA A 141 20.67 -7.68 -9.43
C ALA A 141 21.61 -7.25 -8.29
N GLY A 142 21.93 -8.18 -7.37
CA GLY A 142 22.77 -7.93 -6.21
C GLY A 142 22.06 -7.21 -5.06
N PHE A 143 22.48 -7.50 -3.82
CA PHE A 143 21.81 -7.02 -2.61
C PHE A 143 21.68 -5.49 -2.52
N SER A 144 22.71 -4.74 -2.95
CA SER A 144 22.69 -3.27 -2.89
C SER A 144 21.57 -2.66 -3.74
N ASN A 145 21.40 -3.14 -4.97
CA ASN A 145 20.36 -2.66 -5.88
C ASN A 145 18.97 -3.11 -5.42
N LEU A 146 18.84 -4.35 -4.93
CA LEU A 146 17.60 -4.87 -4.35
C LEU A 146 17.16 -4.05 -3.14
N ASN A 147 18.06 -3.79 -2.21
CA ASN A 147 17.77 -3.00 -1.01
C ASN A 147 17.35 -1.57 -1.38
N ALA A 148 18.05 -0.92 -2.31
CA ALA A 148 17.68 0.40 -2.78
C ALA A 148 16.29 0.43 -3.45
N ALA A 149 16.02 -0.50 -4.37
CA ALA A 149 14.73 -0.61 -5.03
C ALA A 149 13.59 -0.86 -4.02
N PHE A 150 13.84 -1.72 -3.03
CA PHE A 150 12.87 -2.05 -1.99
C PHE A 150 12.51 -0.84 -1.13
N ILE A 151 13.52 -0.06 -0.70
CA ILE A 151 13.31 1.18 0.06
C ILE A 151 12.50 2.18 -0.76
N VAL A 152 12.83 2.37 -2.05
CA VAL A 152 12.09 3.29 -2.93
C VAL A 152 10.64 2.84 -3.07
N CYS A 153 10.38 1.55 -3.27
CA CYS A 153 9.02 1.01 -3.33
C CYS A 153 8.23 1.27 -2.04
N LEU A 154 8.84 1.11 -0.87
CA LEU A 154 8.18 1.39 0.42
C LEU A 154 7.88 2.88 0.62
N LEU A 155 8.78 3.76 0.18
CA LEU A 155 8.55 5.21 0.24
C LEU A 155 7.43 5.65 -0.71
N VAL A 156 7.40 5.11 -1.93
CA VAL A 156 6.32 5.36 -2.90
C VAL A 156 4.98 4.89 -2.34
N ASP A 157 4.94 3.72 -1.68
CA ASP A 157 3.73 3.20 -1.01
C ASP A 157 3.18 4.21 0.02
N LEU A 158 4.05 4.72 0.89
CA LEU A 158 3.69 5.70 1.91
C LEU A 158 3.16 7.01 1.31
N VAL A 159 3.84 7.54 0.28
CA VAL A 159 3.39 8.75 -0.42
C VAL A 159 2.02 8.52 -1.06
N PHE A 160 1.78 7.36 -1.65
CA PHE A 160 0.51 7.05 -2.29
C PHE A 160 -0.64 6.96 -1.28
N GLN A 161 -0.38 6.37 -0.10
CA GLN A 161 -1.36 6.29 0.98
C GLN A 161 -1.66 7.68 1.58
N LEU A 162 -0.64 8.50 1.81
CA LEU A 162 -0.80 9.89 2.27
C LEU A 162 -1.64 10.71 1.29
N TYR A 163 -1.38 10.57 -0.02
CA TYR A 163 -2.16 11.25 -1.03
C TYR A 163 -3.60 10.74 -1.10
N MET A 164 -3.82 9.44 -0.94
CA MET A 164 -5.17 8.88 -0.88
C MET A 164 -5.96 9.40 0.33
N TYR A 165 -5.33 9.52 1.48
CA TYR A 165 -5.94 10.14 2.66
C TYR A 165 -6.34 11.60 2.40
N PHE A 166 -5.44 12.38 1.80
CA PHE A 166 -5.72 13.77 1.42
C PHE A 166 -6.95 13.88 0.51
N LEU A 167 -7.02 13.06 -0.53
CA LEU A 167 -8.15 13.03 -1.46
C LEU A 167 -9.46 12.65 -0.78
N THR A 168 -9.43 11.64 0.10
CA THR A 168 -10.60 11.16 0.86
C THR A 168 -11.11 12.22 1.82
N TRP A 169 -10.19 12.87 2.55
CA TRP A 169 -10.52 13.99 3.44
C TRP A 169 -11.14 15.16 2.67
N ARG A 170 -10.57 15.53 1.52
CA ARG A 170 -11.08 16.63 0.70
C ARG A 170 -12.46 16.31 0.13
N PHE A 171 -12.68 15.07 -0.33
CA PHE A 171 -13.98 14.63 -0.83
C PHE A 171 -15.04 14.65 0.29
N SER A 172 -14.69 14.23 1.52
CA SER A 172 -15.56 14.35 2.70
C SER A 172 -16.00 15.79 2.94
N LYS A 173 -15.07 16.76 2.89
CA LYS A 173 -15.40 18.18 3.08
C LYS A 173 -16.31 18.73 1.99
N ARG A 174 -16.11 18.28 0.75
CA ARG A 174 -16.99 18.66 -0.37
C ARG A 174 -18.41 18.10 -0.18
N LEU A 175 -18.56 16.84 0.26
CA LEU A 175 -19.88 16.27 0.57
C LEU A 175 -20.58 17.00 1.72
N GLU A 176 -19.85 17.36 2.78
CA GLU A 176 -20.40 18.16 3.89
C GLU A 176 -20.93 19.52 3.41
N HIS A 177 -20.21 20.17 2.48
CA HIS A 177 -20.65 21.47 1.94
C HIS A 177 -21.80 21.35 0.93
N TYR A 178 -21.89 20.25 0.17
CA TYR A 178 -23.04 20.05 -0.72
C TYR A 178 -24.36 19.90 0.03
N SER A 179 -24.35 19.24 1.20
CA SER A 179 -25.57 19.11 2.02
C SER A 179 -26.12 20.46 2.52
N THR A 180 -25.31 21.52 2.49
CA THR A 180 -25.70 22.89 2.89
C THR A 180 -25.89 23.82 1.70
N MET A 181 -25.61 23.37 0.47
CA MET A 181 -25.79 24.18 -0.75
C MET A 181 -27.19 23.95 -1.34
N LYS A 182 -27.98 25.03 -1.43
CA LYS A 182 -29.22 25.02 -2.22
C LYS A 182 -28.85 24.96 -3.70
N GLY A 183 -29.55 24.11 -4.47
CA GLY A 183 -29.25 23.87 -5.88
C GLY A 183 -29.25 25.15 -6.74
N PRO A 184 -28.49 25.18 -7.85
CA PRO A 184 -28.23 26.38 -8.66
C PRO A 184 -29.45 26.89 -9.47
N PHE A 185 -30.57 26.17 -9.44
CA PHE A 185 -31.81 26.60 -10.08
C PHE A 185 -32.82 27.02 -9.01
N HIS A 186 -33.06 28.33 -8.93
CA HIS A 186 -34.24 28.94 -8.29
C HIS A 186 -34.55 28.50 -6.86
N GLY A 187 -33.60 28.65 -5.92
CA GLY A 187 -33.93 28.64 -4.49
C GLY A 187 -34.63 27.37 -4.01
N GLY A 188 -34.24 26.20 -4.53
CA GLY A 188 -34.85 24.91 -4.20
C GLY A 188 -35.01 24.70 -2.68
N TYR A 189 -36.24 24.35 -2.27
CA TYR A 189 -36.65 24.13 -0.88
C TYR A 189 -36.06 22.85 -0.26
N TYR A 190 -35.39 22.01 -1.04
CA TYR A 190 -34.76 20.78 -0.59
C TYR A 190 -33.26 20.82 -0.83
N ASN A 191 -32.49 20.34 0.16
CA ASN A 191 -31.05 20.16 0.06
C ASN A 191 -30.74 19.14 -1.05
N ALA A 192 -29.75 19.43 -1.88
CA ALA A 192 -29.29 18.55 -2.95
C ALA A 192 -28.46 17.36 -2.42
#